data_AF-A0A0R3ANJ4-F1
#
_entry.id   AF-A0A0R3ANJ4-F1
#
_cell.length_a   1.000
_cell.length_b   1.000
_cell.length_c   1.000
_cell.angle_alpha   90.00
_cell.angle_beta   90.00
_cell.angle_gamma   90.00
#
_symmetry.space_group_name_H-M   'P 1'
#
loop_
_entity.id
_entity.type
_entity.pdbx_description
1 polymer ?
#
loop_
_entity_poly.entity_id
_entity_poly.type
_entity_poly.pdbx_seq_one_letter_code
_entity_poly.pdbx_strand_id
1 'polypeptide(L)'
;MSSDVEICNIALSRVEHTQPIVSFTEKSKAAELCRVFYAPLRELVLQAFPWPFAESVVALASLGNPAPGWAYRYRYPADCLQVRDIVQPGFRRSLTSDMQIPYRIGYDAGGRVIHTDQPEAACRFTFKVEDSTFFDPQFADALAWRLAMDLALPLSSKPDLQQFAAQQYQIALTIAEGSAFEESQDDPEPESEFITVRS
;
A
#
# COMPACT_ATOMS: atom_id res chain seq x y z
N MET A 1 9.88 14.66 -9.38
CA MET A 1 10.21 13.63 -8.38
C MET A 1 10.45 14.36 -7.08
N SER A 2 9.67 14.06 -6.03
CA SER A 2 9.90 14.60 -4.70
C SER A 2 10.80 13.65 -3.92
N SER A 3 11.87 14.16 -3.31
CA SER A 3 12.66 13.38 -2.36
C SER A 3 11.88 13.12 -1.06
N ASP A 4 12.24 12.08 -0.30
CA ASP A 4 11.67 11.82 1.04
C ASP A 4 11.69 13.08 1.92
N VAL A 5 12.80 13.83 1.85
CA VAL A 5 13.01 15.09 2.57
C VAL A 5 12.03 16.18 2.11
N GLU A 6 11.75 16.28 0.81
CA GLU A 6 10.76 17.22 0.29
C GLU A 6 9.34 16.89 0.75
N ILE A 7 8.96 15.62 0.77
CA ILE A 7 7.64 15.18 1.28
C ILE A 7 7.51 15.56 2.76
N CYS A 8 8.56 15.34 3.55
CA CYS A 8 8.60 15.78 4.94
C CYS A 8 8.53 17.31 5.08
N ASN A 9 9.24 18.08 4.25
CA ASN A 9 9.20 19.54 4.29
C ASN A 9 7.83 20.10 3.92
N ILE A 10 7.12 19.48 2.98
CA ILE A 10 5.72 19.80 2.68
C ILE A 10 4.87 19.57 3.93
N ALA A 11 5.01 18.41 4.59
CA ALA A 11 4.29 18.10 5.82
C ALA A 11 4.59 19.10 6.96
N LEU A 12 5.85 19.50 7.12
CA LEU A 12 6.30 20.48 8.12
C LEU A 12 5.66 21.86 7.86
N SER A 13 5.59 22.30 6.60
CA SER A 13 4.94 23.55 6.24
C SER A 13 3.44 23.57 6.60
N ARG A 14 2.76 22.43 6.46
CA ARG A 14 1.33 22.26 6.77
C ARG A 14 1.01 22.37 8.25
N VAL A 15 1.99 22.07 9.11
CA VAL A 15 1.87 22.22 10.57
C VAL A 15 2.50 23.52 11.07
N GLU A 16 2.68 24.50 10.17
CA GLU A 16 3.26 25.81 10.46
C GLU A 16 4.70 25.76 11.02
N HIS A 17 5.42 24.66 10.77
CA HIS A 17 6.84 24.59 11.11
C HIS A 17 7.66 25.32 10.05
N THR A 18 8.35 26.39 10.45
CA THR A 18 9.00 27.33 9.53
C THR A 18 10.41 26.93 9.10
N GLN A 19 11.04 26.01 9.81
CA GLN A 19 12.41 25.57 9.52
C GLN A 19 12.36 24.27 8.70
N PRO A 20 12.67 24.30 7.39
CA PRO A 20 12.78 23.07 6.63
C PRO A 20 14.01 22.27 7.08
N ILE A 21 13.93 20.96 6.92
CA ILE A 21 15.05 20.05 7.16
C ILE A 21 15.82 19.82 5.85
N VAL A 22 17.14 19.65 5.92
CA VAL A 22 17.98 19.35 4.75
C VAL A 22 18.29 17.85 4.68
N SER A 23 18.27 17.15 5.81
CA SER A 23 18.49 15.70 5.88
C SER A 23 17.82 15.10 7.12
N PHE A 24 17.57 13.79 7.12
CA PHE A 24 17.11 13.08 8.33
C PHE A 24 18.18 12.93 9.42
N THR A 25 19.44 13.26 9.11
CA THR A 25 20.58 13.12 10.02
C THR A 25 20.94 14.41 10.77
N GLU A 26 20.31 15.53 10.42
CA GLU A 26 20.58 16.79 11.12
C GLU A 26 20.05 16.76 12.56
N LYS A 27 20.61 17.62 13.41
CA LYS A 27 20.29 17.68 14.84
C LYS A 27 19.11 18.61 15.11
N SER A 28 17.95 18.32 14.51
CA SER A 28 16.71 19.06 14.75
C SER A 28 15.60 18.10 15.22
N LYS A 29 14.69 18.60 16.08
CA LYS A 29 13.54 17.81 16.54
C LYS A 29 12.64 17.41 15.35
N ALA A 30 12.49 18.30 14.37
CA ALA A 30 11.74 18.03 13.16
C ALA A 30 12.35 16.87 12.35
N ALA A 31 13.66 16.89 12.11
CA ALA A 31 14.33 15.80 11.38
C ALA A 31 14.24 14.47 12.11
N GLU A 32 14.38 14.47 13.44
CA GLU A 32 14.22 13.26 14.26
C GLU A 32 12.80 12.67 14.12
N LEU A 33 11.77 13.51 14.24
CA LEU A 33 10.38 13.06 14.11
C LEU A 33 10.07 12.58 12.69
N CYS A 34 10.51 13.31 11.67
CA CYS A 34 10.36 12.90 10.28
C CYS A 34 11.05 11.55 10.03
N ARG A 35 12.27 11.35 10.52
CA ARG A 35 12.99 10.06 10.41
C ARG A 35 12.23 8.90 11.07
N VAL A 36 11.60 9.15 12.21
CA VAL A 36 10.83 8.13 12.95
C VAL A 36 9.51 7.81 12.25
N PHE A 37 8.78 8.81 11.77
CA PHE A 37 7.44 8.63 11.22
C PHE A 37 7.41 8.30 9.73
N TYR A 38 8.40 8.72 8.94
CA TYR A 38 8.33 8.63 7.49
C TYR A 38 8.12 7.20 6.98
N ALA A 39 9.00 6.27 7.33
CA ALA A 39 8.92 4.90 6.83
C ALA A 39 7.63 4.17 7.29
N PRO A 40 7.23 4.20 8.58
CA PRO A 40 5.97 3.59 9.00
C PRO A 40 4.74 4.18 8.32
N LEU A 41 4.67 5.52 8.18
CA LEU A 41 3.51 6.16 7.57
C LEU A 41 3.46 5.94 6.05
N ARG A 42 4.60 5.90 5.37
CA ARG A 42 4.68 5.47 3.96
C ARG A 42 4.08 4.09 3.78
N GLU A 43 4.47 3.12 4.62
CA GLU A 43 3.93 1.75 4.54
C GLU A 43 2.42 1.70 4.83
N LEU A 44 1.90 2.53 5.74
CA LEU A 44 0.47 2.61 6.01
C LEU A 44 -0.31 3.18 4.82
N VAL A 45 0.18 4.27 4.21
CA VAL A 45 -0.49 4.87 3.05
C VAL A 45 -0.38 3.95 1.83
N LEU A 46 0.75 3.26 1.63
CA LEU A 46 0.88 2.23 0.59
C LEU A 46 -0.14 1.09 0.77
N GLN A 47 -0.44 0.70 2.01
CA GLN A 47 -1.42 -0.35 2.31
C GLN A 47 -2.88 0.13 2.20
N ALA A 48 -3.14 1.44 2.28
CA ALA A 48 -4.49 1.99 2.26
C ALA A 48 -5.26 1.65 0.96
N PHE A 49 -4.54 1.56 -0.17
CA PHE A 49 -5.12 1.29 -1.48
C PHE A 49 -4.18 0.42 -2.34
N PRO A 50 -4.67 -0.40 -3.28
CA PRO A 50 -3.82 -1.10 -4.26
C PRO A 50 -3.30 -0.13 -5.33
N TRP A 51 -2.32 0.70 -4.97
CA TRP A 51 -1.71 1.66 -5.90
C TRP A 51 -1.04 0.95 -7.10
N PRO A 52 -1.32 1.35 -8.35
CA PRO A 52 -0.72 0.73 -9.54
C PRO A 52 0.81 0.73 -9.53
N PHE A 53 1.44 1.85 -9.14
CA PHE A 53 2.91 1.97 -9.07
C PHE A 53 3.55 1.05 -8.01
N ALA A 54 2.76 0.59 -7.05
CA ALA A 54 3.20 -0.31 -5.98
C ALA A 54 2.64 -1.73 -6.14
N GLU A 55 2.01 -2.06 -7.27
CA GLU A 55 1.54 -3.42 -7.53
C GLU A 55 2.70 -4.31 -8.01
N SER A 56 2.78 -5.52 -7.46
CA SER A 56 3.69 -6.54 -7.95
C SER A 56 3.04 -7.92 -7.91
N VAL A 57 3.43 -8.77 -8.85
CA VAL A 57 2.99 -10.16 -8.94
C VAL A 57 4.20 -11.07 -8.92
N VAL A 58 4.20 -12.07 -8.03
CA VAL A 58 5.31 -13.02 -7.91
C VAL A 58 4.80 -14.45 -7.71
N ALA A 59 5.49 -15.41 -8.33
CA ALA A 59 5.28 -16.82 -8.05
C ALA A 59 5.72 -17.15 -6.63
N LEU A 60 4.87 -17.83 -5.87
CA LEU A 60 5.13 -18.12 -4.47
C LEU A 60 6.04 -19.34 -4.29
N ALA A 61 7.02 -19.23 -3.40
CA ALA A 61 7.88 -20.35 -3.04
C ALA A 61 7.15 -21.34 -2.13
N SER A 62 6.95 -22.57 -2.61
CA SER A 62 6.30 -23.64 -1.83
C SER A 62 7.16 -24.07 -0.65
N LEU A 63 6.54 -24.22 0.51
CA LEU A 63 7.16 -24.73 1.74
C LEU A 63 6.82 -26.20 1.99
N GLY A 64 6.04 -26.83 1.09
CA GLY A 64 5.55 -28.19 1.27
C GLY A 64 4.49 -28.28 2.36
N ASN A 65 4.85 -28.93 3.48
CA ASN A 65 3.96 -29.40 4.55
C ASN A 65 2.82 -28.42 4.89
N PRO A 66 1.59 -28.64 4.39
CA PRO A 66 0.49 -27.71 4.58
C PRO A 66 -0.10 -27.79 5.99
N ALA A 67 -0.75 -26.70 6.42
CA ALA A 67 -1.50 -26.70 7.67
C ALA A 67 -2.77 -27.55 7.53
N PRO A 68 -3.29 -28.14 8.62
CA PRO A 68 -4.54 -28.88 8.57
C PRO A 68 -5.67 -28.04 7.94
N GLY A 69 -6.34 -28.59 6.93
CA GLY A 69 -7.44 -27.92 6.23
C GLY A 69 -7.05 -27.09 5.01
N TRP A 70 -5.76 -27.04 4.64
CA TRP A 70 -5.28 -26.39 3.41
C TRP A 70 -4.49 -27.38 2.56
N ALA A 71 -4.54 -27.25 1.23
CA ALA A 71 -3.77 -28.10 0.34
C ALA A 71 -2.29 -27.66 0.20
N TYR A 72 -2.02 -26.35 0.25
CA TYR A 72 -0.68 -25.80 0.03
C TYR A 72 -0.26 -24.76 1.06
N ARG A 73 1.05 -24.61 1.22
CA ARG A 73 1.68 -23.59 2.06
C ARG A 73 2.85 -22.95 1.33
N TYR A 74 2.88 -21.63 1.33
CA TYR A 74 3.88 -20.83 0.63
C TYR A 74 4.54 -19.81 1.55
N ARG A 75 5.74 -19.38 1.16
CA ARG A 75 6.47 -18.30 1.82
C ARG A 75 5.84 -16.94 1.48
N TYR A 76 5.58 -16.12 2.50
CA TYR A 76 5.20 -14.73 2.29
C TYR A 76 6.38 -13.93 1.71
N PRO A 77 6.23 -13.18 0.60
CA PRO A 77 7.35 -12.47 -0.04
C PRO A 77 8.00 -11.42 0.86
N ALA A 78 9.31 -11.19 0.69
CA ALA A 78 10.09 -10.29 1.57
C ALA A 78 9.64 -8.83 1.49
N ASP A 79 9.47 -8.31 0.27
CA ASP A 79 9.10 -6.91 0.01
C ASP A 79 7.58 -6.70 -0.10
N CYS A 80 6.80 -7.62 0.47
CA CYS A 80 5.34 -7.55 0.46
C CYS A 80 4.82 -6.84 1.73
N LEU A 81 4.10 -5.74 1.53
CA LEU A 81 3.37 -5.07 2.60
C LEU A 81 2.04 -5.78 2.87
N GLN A 82 1.26 -6.03 1.81
CA GLN A 82 -0.06 -6.64 1.90
C GLN A 82 -0.37 -7.48 0.66
N VAL A 83 -0.73 -8.76 0.85
CA VAL A 83 -1.25 -9.61 -0.22
C VAL A 83 -2.66 -9.12 -0.57
N ARG A 84 -2.94 -8.96 -1.86
CA ARG A 84 -4.24 -8.52 -2.36
C ARG A 84 -5.05 -9.71 -2.85
N ASP A 85 -4.47 -10.51 -3.75
CA ASP A 85 -5.08 -11.72 -4.27
C ASP A 85 -4.05 -12.84 -4.51
N ILE A 86 -4.58 -14.06 -4.72
CA ILE A 86 -3.82 -15.17 -5.28
C ILE A 86 -4.22 -15.29 -6.74
N VAL A 87 -3.23 -15.35 -7.62
CA VAL A 87 -3.38 -15.42 -9.07
C VAL A 87 -3.04 -16.84 -9.52
N GLN A 88 -3.89 -17.40 -10.37
CA GLN A 88 -3.63 -18.66 -11.04
C GLN A 88 -2.70 -18.43 -12.24
N PRO A 89 -1.66 -19.27 -12.45
CA PRO A 89 -0.84 -19.21 -13.65
C PRO A 89 -1.69 -19.24 -14.93
N GLY A 90 -1.45 -18.30 -15.84
CA GLY A 90 -2.18 -18.17 -17.10
C GLY A 90 -3.44 -17.28 -17.03
N PHE A 91 -3.85 -16.84 -15.85
CA PHE A 91 -4.93 -15.88 -15.66
C PHE A 91 -4.39 -14.54 -15.17
N ARG A 92 -4.95 -13.43 -15.67
CA ARG A 92 -4.54 -12.08 -15.27
C ARG A 92 -5.15 -11.64 -13.94
N ARG A 93 -6.36 -12.12 -13.61
CA ARG A 93 -7.10 -11.85 -12.37
C ARG A 93 -8.23 -12.87 -12.21
N SER A 94 -8.75 -13.04 -11.00
CA SER A 94 -10.07 -13.67 -10.79
C SER A 94 -11.15 -12.76 -11.40
N LEU A 95 -11.78 -13.23 -12.47
CA LEU A 95 -12.76 -12.46 -13.25
C LEU A 95 -14.10 -12.29 -12.52
N THR A 96 -14.39 -13.15 -11.55
CA THR A 96 -15.64 -13.20 -10.80
C THR A 96 -15.40 -13.62 -9.35
N SER A 97 -16.33 -13.28 -8.45
CA SER A 97 -16.22 -13.59 -7.01
C SER A 97 -16.14 -15.09 -6.72
N ASP A 98 -16.74 -15.94 -7.56
CA ASP A 98 -16.65 -17.40 -7.49
C ASP A 98 -15.31 -17.97 -7.97
N MET A 99 -14.54 -17.20 -8.74
CA MET A 99 -13.17 -17.52 -9.15
C MET A 99 -12.13 -17.00 -8.16
N GLN A 100 -12.53 -16.37 -7.05
CA GLN A 100 -11.58 -15.88 -6.05
C GLN A 100 -10.95 -17.05 -5.29
N ILE A 101 -9.63 -17.16 -5.37
CA ILE A 101 -8.88 -18.21 -4.70
C ILE A 101 -8.79 -17.87 -3.20
N PRO A 102 -9.31 -18.73 -2.30
CA PRO A 102 -9.20 -18.50 -0.88
C PRO A 102 -7.75 -18.63 -0.42
N TYR A 103 -7.35 -17.73 0.46
CA TYR A 103 -6.05 -17.81 1.14
C TYR A 103 -6.15 -17.30 2.56
N ARG A 104 -5.21 -17.73 3.41
CA ARG A 104 -5.01 -17.16 4.74
C ARG A 104 -3.54 -16.93 5.04
N ILE A 105 -3.27 -15.81 5.70
CA ILE A 105 -1.94 -15.51 6.23
C ILE A 105 -1.77 -16.22 7.58
N GLY A 106 -0.64 -16.92 7.73
CA GLY A 106 -0.23 -17.58 8.95
C GLY A 106 1.21 -17.23 9.32
N TYR A 107 1.72 -17.87 10.37
CA TYR A 107 3.10 -17.74 10.83
C TYR A 107 3.69 -19.11 11.13
N ASP A 108 4.95 -19.31 10.78
CA ASP A 108 5.77 -20.46 11.16
C ASP A 108 7.12 -20.01 11.75
N ALA A 109 8.00 -20.96 12.07
CA ALA A 109 9.32 -20.66 12.61
C ALA A 109 10.20 -19.80 11.66
N GLY A 110 9.92 -19.80 10.36
CA GLY A 110 10.58 -18.95 9.37
C GLY A 110 9.88 -17.61 9.14
N GLY A 111 8.72 -17.35 9.75
CA GLY A 111 7.95 -16.10 9.68
C GLY A 111 6.60 -16.24 8.95
N ARG A 112 6.14 -15.16 8.30
CA ARG A 112 4.84 -15.14 7.59
C ARG A 112 4.74 -16.19 6.48
N VAL A 113 3.61 -16.90 6.42
CA VAL A 113 3.28 -17.88 5.37
C VAL A 113 1.89 -17.59 4.79
N ILE A 114 1.66 -18.10 3.59
CA ILE A 114 0.37 -18.05 2.89
C ILE A 114 -0.14 -19.48 2.75
N HIS A 115 -1.34 -19.73 3.26
CA HIS A 115 -2.08 -20.97 3.08
C HIS A 115 -3.12 -20.76 1.98
N THR A 116 -3.20 -21.69 1.03
CA THR A 116 -4.18 -21.65 -0.06
C THR A 116 -4.38 -23.05 -0.62
N ASP A 117 -5.47 -23.25 -1.35
CA ASP A 117 -5.74 -24.50 -2.05
C ASP A 117 -5.25 -24.48 -3.51
N GLN A 118 -4.66 -23.36 -3.94
CA GLN A 118 -4.12 -23.21 -5.29
C GLN A 118 -2.71 -23.83 -5.44
N PRO A 119 -2.53 -24.80 -6.36
CA PRO A 119 -1.21 -25.26 -6.78
C PRO A 119 -0.49 -24.17 -7.60
N GLU A 120 0.84 -24.13 -7.49
CA GLU A 120 1.71 -23.19 -8.23
C GLU A 120 1.22 -21.74 -8.14
N ALA A 121 0.78 -21.34 -6.94
CA ALA A 121 0.16 -20.05 -6.71
C ALA A 121 1.14 -18.89 -6.98
N ALA A 122 0.66 -17.85 -7.65
CA ALA A 122 1.28 -16.52 -7.63
C ALA A 122 0.45 -15.60 -6.72
N CYS A 123 1.05 -14.55 -6.18
CA CYS A 123 0.29 -13.53 -5.46
C CYS A 123 0.48 -12.16 -6.10
N ARG A 124 -0.60 -11.38 -6.19
CA ARG A 124 -0.53 -9.93 -6.35
C ARG A 124 -0.50 -9.29 -4.98
N PHE A 125 0.37 -8.32 -4.81
CA PHE A 125 0.56 -7.68 -3.52
C PHE A 125 0.99 -6.23 -3.68
N THR A 126 0.81 -5.47 -2.60
CA THR A 126 1.39 -4.14 -2.46
C THR A 126 2.86 -4.29 -2.11
N PHE A 127 3.72 -3.92 -3.06
CA PHE A 127 5.16 -3.88 -2.93
C PHE A 127 5.61 -2.72 -2.03
N LYS A 128 6.66 -2.97 -1.24
CA LYS A 128 7.29 -1.96 -0.39
C LYS A 128 8.16 -1.04 -1.23
N VAL A 129 7.53 -0.10 -1.94
CA VAL A 129 8.24 0.94 -2.70
C VAL A 129 8.94 1.88 -1.71
N GLU A 130 10.27 1.85 -1.70
CA GLU A 130 11.06 2.70 -0.80
C GLU A 130 11.56 3.98 -1.43
N ASP A 131 11.81 3.96 -2.74
CA ASP A 131 12.32 5.08 -3.49
C ASP A 131 11.16 6.01 -3.91
N SER A 132 11.16 7.23 -3.35
CA SER A 132 10.11 8.22 -3.57
C SER A 132 10.04 8.76 -5.00
N THR A 133 11.05 8.47 -5.82
CA THR A 133 11.01 8.85 -7.25
C THR A 133 9.95 8.10 -8.03
N PHE A 134 9.50 6.95 -7.53
CA PHE A 134 8.42 6.14 -8.11
C PHE A 134 7.03 6.51 -7.58
N PHE A 135 6.93 7.45 -6.64
CA PHE A 135 5.63 7.83 -6.10
C PHE A 135 4.86 8.70 -7.07
N ASP A 136 3.58 8.37 -7.24
CA ASP A 136 2.65 9.26 -7.91
C ASP A 136 2.54 10.60 -7.15
N PRO A 137 2.43 11.73 -7.85
CA PRO A 137 2.34 13.04 -7.20
C PRO A 137 1.19 13.15 -6.20
N GLN A 138 0.04 12.54 -6.50
CA GLN A 138 -1.12 12.55 -5.62
C GLN A 138 -0.92 11.65 -4.38
N PHE A 139 -0.23 10.50 -4.55
CA PHE A 139 0.18 9.67 -3.43
C PHE A 139 1.14 10.43 -2.50
N ALA A 140 2.14 11.11 -3.07
CA ALA A 140 3.09 11.92 -2.30
C ALA A 140 2.39 13.04 -1.51
N ASP A 141 1.36 13.67 -2.09
CA ASP A 141 0.55 14.68 -1.42
C ASP A 141 -0.23 14.11 -0.21
N ALA A 142 -0.88 12.95 -0.40
CA ALA A 142 -1.59 12.24 0.65
C ALA A 142 -0.63 11.81 1.78
N LEU A 143 0.56 11.30 1.43
CA LEU A 143 1.59 10.94 2.40
C LEU A 143 2.07 12.17 3.20
N ALA A 144 2.26 13.31 2.56
CA ALA A 144 2.62 14.55 3.25
C ALA A 144 1.51 15.02 4.22
N TRP A 145 0.22 14.83 3.90
CA TRP A 145 -0.88 15.14 4.83
C TRP A 145 -0.94 14.16 6.00
N ARG A 146 -0.69 12.87 5.73
CA ARG A 146 -0.58 11.85 6.77
C ARG A 146 0.55 12.17 7.76
N LEU A 147 1.71 12.58 7.25
CA LEU A 147 2.83 13.03 8.07
C LEU A 147 2.47 14.29 8.88
N ALA A 148 1.82 15.27 8.26
CA ALA A 148 1.40 16.50 8.95
C ALA A 148 0.48 16.18 10.15
N MET A 149 -0.44 15.23 9.99
CA MET A 149 -1.33 14.80 11.07
C MET A 149 -0.58 14.25 12.29
N ASP A 150 0.44 13.42 12.08
CA ASP A 150 1.23 12.81 13.18
C ASP A 150 2.30 13.77 13.72
N LEU A 151 2.75 14.75 12.93
CA LEU A 151 3.71 15.78 13.32
C LEU A 151 3.08 16.97 14.05
N ALA A 152 1.78 17.23 13.86
CA ALA A 152 1.10 18.41 14.38
C ALA A 152 1.23 18.57 15.90
N LEU A 153 0.86 17.54 16.69
CA LEU A 153 0.97 17.61 18.15
C LEU A 153 2.42 17.76 18.65
N PRO A 154 3.39 16.91 18.26
CA PRO A 154 4.74 16.98 18.81
C PRO A 154 5.53 18.24 18.40
N LEU A 155 5.17 18.90 17.29
CA LEU A 155 5.84 20.13 16.83
C LEU A 155 5.11 21.42 17.20
N SER A 156 3.78 21.47 17.05
CA SER A 156 3.01 22.70 17.21
C SER A 156 2.20 22.77 18.50
N SER A 157 1.95 21.63 19.17
CA SER A 157 1.02 21.52 20.31
C SER A 157 -0.41 22.03 20.03
N LYS A 158 -0.82 22.10 18.76
CA LYS A 158 -2.15 22.55 18.32
C LYS A 158 -3.02 21.36 17.90
N PRO A 159 -4.00 20.91 18.71
CA PRO A 159 -4.88 19.80 18.33
C PRO A 159 -5.77 20.15 17.12
N ASP A 160 -6.13 21.42 16.95
CA ASP A 160 -6.93 21.87 15.80
C ASP A 160 -6.19 21.65 14.47
N LEU A 161 -4.86 21.85 14.44
CA LEU A 161 -4.05 21.56 13.25
C LEU A 161 -3.99 20.05 12.95
N GLN A 162 -3.94 19.21 13.98
CA GLN A 162 -4.01 17.77 13.79
C GLN A 162 -5.36 17.34 13.19
N GLN A 163 -6.47 17.88 13.70
CA GLN A 163 -7.81 17.59 13.18
C GLN A 163 -7.98 18.09 11.74
N PHE A 164 -7.48 19.29 11.43
CA PHE A 164 -7.48 19.81 10.08
C PHE A 164 -6.65 18.94 9.13
N ALA A 165 -5.44 18.54 9.53
CA ALA A 165 -4.59 17.66 8.74
C ALA A 165 -5.23 16.28 8.50
N ALA A 166 -5.98 15.74 9.48
CA ALA A 166 -6.73 14.50 9.32
C ALA A 166 -7.83 14.61 8.25
N GLN A 167 -8.55 15.74 8.21
CA GLN A 167 -9.56 16.01 7.17
C GLN A 167 -8.92 16.14 5.79
N GLN A 168 -7.82 16.89 5.68
CA GLN A 168 -7.11 17.07 4.42
C GLN A 168 -6.49 15.76 3.93
N TYR A 169 -5.98 14.91 4.83
CA TYR A 169 -5.49 13.58 4.48
C TYR A 169 -6.58 12.73 3.83
N GLN A 170 -7.79 12.72 4.38
CA GLN A 170 -8.89 11.95 3.79
C GLN A 170 -9.26 12.44 2.39
N ILE A 171 -9.27 13.77 2.17
CA ILE A 171 -9.55 14.36 0.86
C ILE A 171 -8.45 14.00 -0.15
N ALA A 172 -7.18 14.18 0.23
CA ALA A 172 -6.04 13.89 -0.63
C ALA A 172 -5.95 12.39 -0.97
N LEU A 173 -6.27 11.52 -0.01
CA LEU A 173 -6.35 10.08 -0.24
C LEU A 173 -7.43 9.74 -1.28
N THR A 174 -8.65 10.27 -1.16
CA THR A 174 -9.72 10.02 -2.14
C THR A 174 -9.37 10.54 -3.53
N ILE A 175 -8.68 11.68 -3.65
CA ILE A 175 -8.21 12.18 -4.94
C ILE A 175 -7.18 11.22 -5.54
N ALA A 176 -6.19 10.81 -4.73
CA ALA A 176 -5.15 9.88 -5.13
C ALA A 176 -5.73 8.53 -5.59
N GLU A 177 -6.70 7.99 -4.85
CA GLU A 177 -7.43 6.76 -5.21
C GLU A 177 -8.13 6.89 -6.56
N GLY A 178 -8.77 8.04 -6.82
CA GLY A 178 -9.43 8.32 -8.10
C GLY A 178 -8.45 8.31 -9.28
N SER A 179 -7.32 9.01 -9.16
CA SER A 179 -6.30 9.02 -10.22
C SER A 179 -5.64 7.66 -10.42
N ALA A 180 -5.36 6.95 -9.33
CA ALA A 180 -4.79 5.61 -9.39
C ALA A 180 -5.73 4.62 -10.10
N PHE A 181 -7.04 4.76 -9.89
CA PHE A 181 -8.03 3.95 -10.58
C PHE A 181 -8.06 4.21 -12.09
N GLU A 182 -7.96 5.48 -12.52
CA GLU A 182 -7.95 5.89 -13.93
C GLU A 182 -6.72 5.40 -14.72
N GLU A 183 -5.62 5.08 -14.05
CA GLU A 183 -4.41 4.51 -14.66
C GLU A 183 -4.50 2.98 -14.91
N SER A 184 -5.63 2.36 -14.57
CA SER A 184 -5.87 0.94 -14.78
C SER A 184 -7.15 0.70 -15.56
N GLN A 185 -7.15 -0.32 -16.41
CA GLN A 185 -8.36 -0.81 -17.08
C GLN A 185 -8.47 -2.30 -16.79
N ASP A 186 -9.57 -2.68 -16.15
CA ASP A 186 -9.88 -4.09 -15.92
C ASP A 186 -10.30 -4.76 -17.24
N ASP A 187 -10.03 -6.07 -17.34
CA ASP A 187 -10.59 -6.89 -18.42
C ASP A 187 -12.13 -6.77 -18.37
N PRO A 188 -12.81 -6.68 -19.52
CA PRO A 188 -14.27 -6.59 -19.54
C PRO A 188 -14.87 -7.80 -18.83
N GLU A 189 -15.91 -7.57 -18.02
CA GLU A 189 -16.63 -8.66 -17.36
C GLU A 189 -17.10 -9.67 -18.43
N PRO A 190 -16.92 -10.98 -18.20
CA PRO A 190 -17.42 -11.97 -19.13
C PRO A 190 -18.93 -11.80 -19.29
N GLU A 191 -19.41 -11.71 -20.53
CA GLU A 191 -20.84 -11.56 -20.81
C GLU A 191 -21.62 -12.71 -20.15
N SER A 192 -22.59 -12.37 -19.32
CA SER A 192 -23.44 -13.36 -18.66
C SER A 192 -24.23 -14.14 -19.71
N GLU A 193 -24.24 -15.49 -19.63
CA GLU A 193 -24.96 -16.39 -20.54
C GLU A 193 -26.46 -16.03 -20.69
N PHE A 194 -27.04 -15.29 -19.74
CA PHE A 194 -28.42 -14.81 -19.78
C PHE A 194 -28.68 -13.69 -20.80
N ILE A 195 -27.63 -12.99 -21.28
CA ILE A 195 -27.75 -11.93 -22.28
C ILE A 195 -27.71 -12.50 -23.70
N THR A 196 -26.96 -13.58 -23.93
CA THR A 196 -26.79 -14.20 -25.26
C THR A 196 -28.06 -14.90 -25.78
N VAL A 197 -29.01 -15.26 -24.91
CA VAL A 197 -30.23 -15.99 -25.31
C VAL A 197 -31.36 -15.06 -25.81
N ARG A 198 -31.16 -13.74 -25.83
CA ARG A 198 -32.19 -12.76 -26.25
C ARG A 198 -31.98 -12.12 -27.63
N SER A 199 -30.99 -12.54 -28.41
CA SER A 199 -30.76 -12.06 -29.79
C SER A 199 -31.27 -13.02 -30.86
#